data_AF-A0A3C0DNJ3-F1
#
_entry.id   AF-A0A3C0DNJ3-F1
#
_cell.length_a   1.000
_cell.length_b   1.000
_cell.length_c   1.000
_cell.angle_alpha   90.00
_cell.angle_beta   90.00
_cell.angle_gamma   90.00
#
_symmetry.space_group_name_H-M   'P 1'
#
loop_
_entity.id
_entity.type
_entity.pdbx_description
1 polymer ?
#
loop_
_entity_poly.entity_id
_entity_poly.type
_entity_poly.pdbx_seq_one_letter_code
_entity_poly.pdbx_strand_id
1 'polypeptide(L)'
;MLEQDFAVDSATNLPNMFGLVETETKKIASFEGTAVLFDLVGLCRVNEELGISIGDHCILAAARSLEDSLPDSHSRCYRLGGDEFIVLLPDT
;
A
#
# COMPACT_ATOMS: atom_id res chain seq x y z
N MET A 1 7.95 26.58 0.90
CA MET A 1 7.79 25.47 1.85
C MET A 1 6.95 24.44 1.12
N LEU A 2 7.57 23.38 0.61
CA LEU A 2 6.82 22.31 -0.07
C LEU A 2 5.95 21.64 1.00
N GLU A 3 4.64 21.63 0.83
CA GLU A 3 3.76 20.83 1.67
C GLU A 3 4.20 19.37 1.52
N GLN A 4 4.70 18.77 2.59
CA GLN A 4 4.88 17.32 2.64
C GLN A 4 3.49 16.72 2.74
N ASP A 5 3.11 15.96 1.70
CA ASP A 5 1.91 15.15 1.76
C ASP A 5 2.17 13.97 2.71
N PHE A 6 1.72 14.11 3.95
CA PHE A 6 1.84 13.07 4.97
C PHE A 6 0.96 11.85 4.68
N ALA A 7 0.07 11.91 3.69
CA ALA A 7 -0.81 10.81 3.31
C ALA A 7 -0.22 9.89 2.22
N VAL A 8 1.00 10.15 1.75
CA VAL A 8 1.67 9.38 0.71
C VAL A 8 2.95 8.71 1.24
N ASP A 9 3.16 7.45 0.89
CA ASP A 9 4.40 6.72 1.16
C ASP A 9 5.50 7.15 0.17
N SER A 10 6.64 7.58 0.71
CA SER A 10 7.71 8.18 -0.10
C SER A 10 8.46 7.17 -0.97
N ALA A 11 8.43 5.89 -0.65
CA ALA A 11 9.13 4.88 -1.44
C ALA A 11 8.28 4.43 -2.64
N THR A 12 6.97 4.28 -2.46
CA THR A 12 6.08 3.68 -3.46
C THR A 12 5.16 4.66 -4.17
N ASN A 13 4.99 5.88 -3.67
CA ASN A 13 3.95 6.84 -4.05
C ASN A 13 2.51 6.37 -3.82
N LEU A 14 2.31 5.21 -3.18
CA LEU A 14 0.99 4.79 -2.74
C LEU A 14 0.51 5.67 -1.58
N PRO A 15 -0.80 5.86 -1.42
CA PRO A 15 -1.34 6.37 -0.17
C PRO A 15 -0.88 5.51 1.01
N ASN A 16 -0.48 6.14 2.10
CA ASN A 16 0.00 5.44 3.29
C ASN A 16 -1.12 5.21 4.32
N MET A 17 -0.78 4.72 5.51
CA MET A 17 -1.75 4.52 6.59
C MET A 17 -2.51 5.81 6.96
N PHE A 18 -1.88 6.99 6.91
CA PHE A 18 -2.59 8.25 7.12
C PHE A 18 -3.58 8.54 6.00
N GLY A 19 -3.20 8.30 4.74
CA GLY A 19 -4.11 8.42 3.59
C GLY A 19 -5.30 7.46 3.66
N LEU A 20 -5.08 6.23 4.15
CA LEU A 20 -6.14 5.27 4.45
C LEU A 20 -7.09 5.84 5.49
N VAL A 21 -6.57 6.25 6.65
CA VAL A 21 -7.39 6.77 7.75
C VAL A 21 -8.15 8.02 7.32
N GLU A 22 -7.49 8.99 6.71
CA GLU A 22 -8.11 10.23 6.28
C GLU A 22 -9.23 10.00 5.26
N THR A 23 -9.01 9.12 4.29
CA THR A 23 -9.96 8.92 3.19
C THR A 23 -11.09 7.97 3.52
N GLU A 24 -10.79 6.93 4.31
CA GLU A 24 -11.70 5.81 4.52
C GLU A 24 -12.37 5.84 5.89
N THR A 25 -11.84 6.51 6.92
CA THR A 25 -12.42 6.46 8.28
C THR A 25 -13.87 6.97 8.34
N LYS A 26 -14.23 7.93 7.49
CA LYS A 26 -15.62 8.43 7.38
C LYS A 26 -16.56 7.46 6.66
N LYS A 27 -16.00 6.54 5.88
CA LYS A 27 -16.72 5.58 5.03
C LYS A 27 -16.67 4.16 5.57
N ILE A 28 -15.75 3.85 6.49
CA ILE A 28 -15.46 2.47 6.90
C ILE A 28 -16.64 1.79 7.57
N ALA A 29 -17.45 2.55 8.32
CA ALA A 29 -18.68 2.04 8.92
C ALA A 29 -19.76 1.67 7.89
N SER A 30 -19.66 2.23 6.68
CA SER A 30 -20.54 1.97 5.54
C SER A 30 -19.79 1.34 4.37
N PHE A 31 -18.59 0.79 4.61
CA PHE A 31 -17.81 0.16 3.54
C PHE A 31 -18.43 -1.21 3.27
N GLU A 32 -19.02 -1.34 2.09
CA GLU A 32 -19.47 -2.61 1.52
C GLU A 32 -18.44 -3.00 0.46
N GLY A 33 -17.88 -4.19 0.59
CA GLY A 33 -16.73 -4.61 -0.21
C GLY A 33 -15.82 -5.60 0.52
N THR A 34 -14.67 -5.86 -0.11
CA THR A 34 -13.61 -6.73 0.40
C THR A 34 -12.36 -5.91 0.72
N ALA A 35 -11.76 -6.18 1.88
CA ALA A 35 -10.42 -5.70 2.23
C ALA A 35 -9.45 -6.88 2.23
N VAL A 36 -8.31 -6.72 1.55
CA VAL A 36 -7.25 -7.74 1.49
C VAL A 36 -5.97 -7.16 2.05
N LEU A 37 -5.43 -7.79 3.10
CA LEU A 37 -4.15 -7.42 3.70
C LEU A 37 -3.05 -8.33 3.12
N PHE A 38 -1.94 -7.72 2.73
CA PHE A 38 -0.76 -8.39 2.20
C PHE A 38 0.45 -8.11 3.09
N ASP A 39 1.31 -9.12 3.22
CA ASP A 39 2.61 -9.04 3.89
C ASP A 39 3.63 -9.78 2.99
N LEU A 40 4.71 -9.09 2.60
CA LEU A 40 5.76 -9.67 1.74
C LEU A 40 6.69 -10.58 2.55
N VAL A 41 6.40 -11.88 2.49
CA VAL A 41 7.23 -12.89 3.15
C VAL A 41 8.66 -12.91 2.60
N GLY A 42 9.63 -12.83 3.51
CA GLY A 42 11.06 -13.03 3.21
C GLY A 42 11.84 -11.77 2.87
N LEU A 43 11.22 -10.59 2.98
CA LEU A 43 11.91 -9.31 2.73
C LEU A 43 13.13 -9.12 3.63
N CYS A 44 13.06 -9.52 4.91
CA CYS A 44 14.22 -9.47 5.82
C CYS A 44 15.42 -10.27 5.27
N ARG A 45 15.19 -11.50 4.80
CA ARG A 45 16.25 -12.33 4.21
C ARG A 45 16.83 -11.68 2.94
N VAL A 46 15.99 -11.09 2.10
CA VAL A 46 16.46 -10.32 0.94
C VAL A 46 17.34 -9.14 1.37
N ASN A 47 16.94 -8.40 2.39
CA ASN A 47 17.73 -7.29 2.94
C ASN A 47 19.08 -7.77 3.49
N GLU A 48 19.10 -8.90 4.18
CA GLU A 48 20.31 -9.48 4.78
C GLU A 48 21.27 -10.07 3.74
N GLU A 49 20.76 -10.77 2.72
CA GLU A 49 21.57 -11.48 1.74
C GLU A 49 21.95 -10.63 0.52
N LEU A 50 21.05 -9.72 0.09
CA LEU A 50 21.17 -8.98 -1.17
C LEU A 50 21.24 -7.45 -0.96
N GLY A 51 21.01 -6.98 0.26
CA GLY A 51 21.08 -5.57 0.65
C GLY A 51 19.76 -4.82 0.57
N ILE A 52 19.65 -3.76 1.36
CA ILE A 52 18.43 -2.94 1.54
C ILE A 52 17.89 -2.42 0.20
N SER A 53 18.77 -1.95 -0.70
CA SER A 53 18.34 -1.44 -2.02
C SER A 53 17.61 -2.50 -2.86
N ILE A 54 17.93 -3.78 -2.69
CA ILE A 54 17.21 -4.87 -3.37
C ILE A 54 15.86 -5.13 -2.69
N GLY A 55 15.79 -5.04 -1.37
CA GLY A 55 14.50 -5.05 -0.66
C GLY A 55 13.59 -3.90 -1.07
N ASP A 56 14.13 -2.69 -1.23
CA ASP A 56 13.38 -1.54 -1.75
C ASP A 56 12.82 -1.82 -3.16
N HIS A 57 13.60 -2.48 -4.02
CA HIS A 57 13.10 -2.94 -5.32
C HIS A 57 11.98 -3.98 -5.20
N CYS A 58 12.05 -4.89 -4.23
CA CYS A 58 10.96 -5.85 -3.96
C CYS A 58 9.68 -5.13 -3.52
N ILE A 59 9.78 -4.14 -2.62
CA ILE A 59 8.65 -3.31 -2.18
C ILE A 59 8.03 -2.56 -3.38
N LEU A 60 8.87 -1.92 -4.21
CA LEU A 60 8.42 -1.22 -5.41
C LEU A 60 7.74 -2.14 -6.42
N ALA A 61 8.28 -3.35 -6.61
CA ALA A 61 7.69 -4.34 -7.51
C ALA A 61 6.32 -4.84 -7.00
N ALA A 62 6.19 -5.06 -5.69
CA ALA A 62 4.92 -5.42 -5.07
C ALA A 62 3.87 -4.31 -5.21
N ALA A 63 4.25 -3.06 -4.91
CA ALA A 63 3.38 -1.89 -5.04
C ALA A 63 2.80 -1.78 -6.45
N ARG A 64 3.67 -1.86 -7.48
CA ARG A 64 3.25 -1.83 -8.89
C ARG A 64 2.35 -3.01 -9.25
N SER A 65 2.72 -4.22 -8.80
CA SER A 65 1.93 -5.42 -9.10
C SER A 65 0.52 -5.34 -8.50
N LEU A 66 0.38 -4.77 -7.31
CA LEU A 66 -0.90 -4.56 -6.65
C LEU A 66 -1.72 -3.48 -7.36
N GLU A 67 -1.13 -2.33 -7.71
CA GLU A 67 -1.79 -1.26 -8.48
C GLU A 67 -2.29 -1.75 -9.84
N ASP A 68 -1.43 -2.44 -10.60
CA ASP A 68 -1.76 -2.96 -11.93
C ASP A 68 -2.85 -4.04 -11.89
N SER A 69 -3.07 -4.65 -10.73
CA SER A 69 -4.09 -5.69 -10.52
C SER A 69 -5.43 -5.16 -10.02
N LEU A 70 -5.55 -3.85 -9.74
CA LEU A 70 -6.81 -3.28 -9.29
C LEU A 70 -7.85 -3.37 -10.42
N PRO A 71 -9.07 -3.87 -10.12
CA PRO A 71 -10.06 -4.15 -11.16
C PRO A 71 -10.66 -2.87 -11.77
N ASP A 72 -10.67 -1.76 -11.03
CA ASP A 72 -11.27 -0.49 -11.44
C ASP A 72 -10.72 0.70 -10.63
N SER A 73 -11.20 1.90 -10.96
CA SER A 73 -10.82 3.15 -10.30
C SER A 73 -11.44 3.37 -8.91
N HIS A 74 -12.38 2.52 -8.49
CA HIS A 74 -13.00 2.58 -7.16
C HIS A 74 -12.18 1.78 -6.15
N SER A 75 -11.47 0.76 -6.63
CA SER A 75 -10.50 -0.03 -5.89
C SER A 75 -9.26 0.79 -5.54
N ARG A 76 -8.67 0.53 -4.38
CA ARG A 76 -7.54 1.31 -3.86
C ARG A 76 -6.50 0.43 -3.19
N CYS A 77 -5.23 0.75 -3.41
CA CYS A 77 -4.09 0.12 -2.74
C CYS A 77 -3.41 1.14 -1.83
N TYR A 78 -3.02 0.72 -0.63
CA TYR A 78 -2.30 1.52 0.35
C TYR A 78 -1.09 0.74 0.85
N ARG A 79 0.01 1.43 1.16
CA ARG A 79 1.14 0.85 1.90
C ARG A 79 1.06 1.26 3.36
N LEU A 80 0.97 0.29 4.26
CA LEU A 80 0.85 0.56 5.69
C LEU A 80 2.21 0.90 6.32
N GLY A 81 3.28 0.35 5.75
CA GLY A 81 4.66 0.50 6.20
C GLY A 81 5.42 -0.81 6.00
N GLY A 82 6.75 -0.81 6.09
CA GLY A 82 7.55 -2.04 5.94
C GLY A 82 7.22 -2.80 4.64
N ASP A 83 6.77 -4.04 4.79
CA ASP A 83 6.29 -4.98 3.78
C ASP A 83 4.76 -5.12 3.70
N GLU A 84 4.01 -4.32 4.46
CA GLU A 84 2.56 -4.44 4.60
C GLU A 84 1.77 -3.53 3.63
N PHE A 85 0.79 -4.12 2.95
CA PHE A 85 -0.12 -3.42 2.04
C PHE A 85 -1.58 -3.79 2.35
N ILE A 86 -2.50 -2.89 2.06
CA ILE A 86 -3.94 -3.17 2.08
C ILE A 86 -4.58 -2.74 0.77
N VAL A 87 -5.41 -3.61 0.21
CA VAL A 87 -6.26 -3.33 -0.95
C VAL A 87 -7.71 -3.30 -0.51
N LEU A 88 -8.42 -2.24 -0.89
CA LEU A 88 -9.86 -2.10 -0.69
C LEU A 88 -10.56 -2.26 -2.03
N LEU A 89 -11.52 -3.17 -2.09
CA LEU A 89 -12.34 -3.51 -3.24
C LEU A 89 -13.81 -3.25 -2.88
N PRO A 90 -14.35 -2.05 -3.14
CA PRO A 90 -15.75 -1.76 -2.87
C PRO A 90 -16.68 -2.68 -3.68
N ASP A 91 -17.79 -3.10 -3.09
CA ASP A 91 -18.88 -3.72 -3.84
C ASP A 91 -19.42 -2.68 -4.83
N THR A 92 -19.44 -3.02 -6.12
CA THR A 92 -19.86 -2.13 -7.21
C THR A 92 -21.29 -2.39 -7.64
#